data_AF-A0A815Z6R6-F1
#
_entry.id   AF-A0A815Z6R6-F1
#
_cell.length_a   1.000
_cell.length_b   1.000
_cell.length_c   1.000
_cell.angle_alpha   90.00
_cell.angle_beta   90.00
_cell.angle_gamma   90.00
#
_symmetry.space_group_name_H-M   'P 1'
#
loop_
_entity.id
_entity.type
_entity.pdbx_description
1 polymer ?
#
loop_
_entity_poly.entity_id
_entity_poly.type
_entity_poly.pdbx_seq_one_letter_code
_entity_poly.pdbx_strand_id
1 'polypeptide(L)'
;MSYEFRIQQFQQPEENATEVNTIMKRSFSPSVYIDTIGMVCVFQNNTCPIFTPHGKLITYDGWHTMKHGARYVGEIIFSQYPLNQL
;
A
#
# COMPACT_ATOMS: atom_id res chain seq x y z
N MET A 1 19.23 1.66 -13.59
CA MET A 1 17.85 1.15 -13.77
C MET A 1 16.99 2.26 -14.35
N SER A 2 16.27 2.00 -15.46
CA SER A 2 15.49 3.04 -16.14
C SER A 2 14.21 3.39 -15.36
N TYR A 3 13.50 4.43 -15.80
CA TYR A 3 12.20 4.77 -15.23
C TYR A 3 11.15 3.68 -15.55
N GLU A 4 11.13 3.23 -16.81
CA GLU A 4 10.22 2.21 -17.35
C GLU A 4 10.36 0.90 -16.59
N PHE A 5 11.59 0.50 -16.28
CA PHE A 5 11.84 -0.68 -15.48
C PHE A 5 11.24 -0.55 -14.07
N ARG A 6 11.43 0.61 -13.41
CA ARG A 6 10.98 0.84 -12.02
C ARG A 6 9.48 0.74 -11.85
N ILE A 7 8.72 1.34 -12.76
CA ILE A 7 7.25 1.36 -12.65
C ILE A 7 6.59 0.01 -12.97
N GLN A 8 7.39 -0.99 -13.39
CA GLN A 8 6.95 -2.37 -13.64
C GLN A 8 7.41 -3.35 -12.56
N GLN A 9 7.99 -2.86 -11.46
CA GLN A 9 8.45 -3.71 -10.36
C GLN A 9 7.38 -3.84 -9.28
N PHE A 10 7.03 -5.09 -9.00
CA PHE A 10 6.03 -5.46 -8.01
C PHE A 10 6.57 -6.58 -7.12
N GLN A 11 6.06 -6.65 -5.89
CA GLN A 11 6.40 -7.70 -4.92
C GLN A 11 5.15 -8.20 -4.22
N GLN A 12 5.20 -9.42 -3.70
CA GLN A 12 4.16 -9.91 -2.80
C GLN A 12 4.29 -9.20 -1.45
N PRO A 13 3.17 -8.83 -0.79
CA PRO A 13 3.22 -8.44 0.61
C PRO A 13 3.68 -9.64 1.46
N GLU A 14 4.29 -9.36 2.61
CA GLU A 14 4.68 -10.43 3.53
C GLU A 14 3.45 -11.16 4.09
N GLU A 15 3.55 -12.49 4.20
CA GLU A 15 2.44 -13.35 4.59
C GLU A 15 1.89 -13.00 5.98
N ASN A 16 2.77 -12.79 6.96
CA ASN A 16 2.40 -12.36 8.31
C ASN A 16 1.61 -11.05 8.33
N ALA A 17 1.98 -10.07 7.51
CA ALA A 17 1.28 -8.79 7.39
C ALA A 17 -0.11 -8.99 6.80
N THR A 18 -0.25 -9.85 5.77
CA THR A 18 -1.57 -10.18 5.21
C THR A 18 -2.47 -10.96 6.17
N GLU A 19 -1.90 -11.85 6.98
CA GLU A 19 -2.63 -12.59 8.02
C GLU A 19 -3.17 -11.63 9.08
N VAL A 20 -2.30 -10.77 9.64
CA VAL A 20 -2.69 -9.75 10.61
C VAL A 20 -3.78 -8.84 10.03
N ASN A 21 -3.59 -8.34 8.81
CA ASN A 21 -4.59 -7.51 8.13
C ASN A 21 -5.95 -8.23 8.00
N THR A 22 -5.93 -9.52 7.68
CA THR A 22 -7.15 -10.34 7.62
C THR A 22 -7.85 -10.47 8.98
N ILE A 23 -7.07 -10.68 10.05
CA ILE A 23 -7.61 -10.73 11.42
C ILE A 23 -8.22 -9.38 11.78
N MET A 24 -7.49 -8.28 11.59
CA MET A 24 -7.95 -6.92 11.90
C MET A 24 -9.26 -6.59 11.13
N LYS A 25 -9.31 -6.88 9.84
CA LYS A 25 -10.51 -6.68 9.00
C LYS A 25 -11.75 -7.42 9.52
N ARG A 26 -11.57 -8.59 10.14
CA ARG A 26 -12.66 -9.39 10.73
C ARG A 26 -13.03 -8.93 12.14
N SER A 27 -12.07 -8.38 12.88
CA SER A 27 -12.23 -8.00 14.28
C SER A 27 -12.79 -6.59 14.48
N PHE A 28 -12.55 -5.67 13.54
CA PHE A 28 -12.96 -4.28 13.66
C PHE A 28 -14.18 -3.94 12.79
N SER A 29 -14.97 -2.96 13.24
CA SER A 29 -16.03 -2.37 12.41
C SER A 29 -15.42 -1.75 11.15
N PRO A 30 -16.08 -1.85 9.98
CA PRO A 30 -15.66 -1.16 8.76
C PRO A 30 -15.49 0.36 8.94
N SER A 31 -16.17 0.96 9.93
CA SER A 31 -16.06 2.40 10.22
C SER A 31 -14.77 2.81 10.92
N VAL A 32 -13.98 1.86 11.45
CA VAL A 32 -12.73 2.16 12.20
C VAL A 32 -11.51 1.45 11.62
N TYR A 33 -11.69 0.67 10.56
CA TYR A 33 -10.64 -0.13 9.93
C TYR A 33 -10.39 0.33 8.50
N ILE A 34 -9.11 0.49 8.14
CA ILE A 34 -8.66 0.81 6.79
C ILE A 34 -7.75 -0.33 6.31
N ASP A 35 -8.15 -0.97 5.21
CA ASP A 35 -7.42 -2.09 4.58
C ASP A 35 -6.27 -1.57 3.71
N THR A 36 -5.23 -1.01 4.33
CA THR A 36 -4.14 -0.34 3.59
C THR A 36 -3.40 -1.30 2.65
N ILE A 37 -3.21 -2.56 3.03
CA ILE A 37 -2.61 -3.59 2.16
C ILE A 37 -3.52 -3.85 0.96
N GLY A 38 -4.83 -4.07 1.18
CA GLY A 38 -5.79 -4.31 0.11
C GLY A 38 -5.96 -3.11 -0.83
N MET A 39 -5.71 -1.88 -0.36
CA MET A 39 -5.78 -0.66 -1.17
C MET A 39 -4.51 -0.43 -2.01
N VAL A 40 -3.34 -0.80 -1.49
CA VAL A 40 -2.04 -0.56 -2.17
C VAL A 40 -1.65 -1.72 -3.09
N CYS A 41 -1.93 -2.96 -2.70
CA CYS A 41 -1.49 -4.17 -3.38
C CYS A 41 -2.56 -4.73 -4.33
N VAL A 42 -2.97 -3.91 -5.29
CA VAL A 42 -4.11 -4.17 -6.19
C VAL A 42 -3.72 -4.73 -7.57
N PHE A 43 -2.44 -5.02 -7.79
CA PHE A 43 -1.94 -5.50 -9.08
C PHE A 43 -2.13 -7.02 -9.23
N GLN A 44 -1.67 -7.59 -10.35
CA GLN A 44 -1.77 -9.03 -10.61
C GLN A 44 -1.28 -9.84 -9.42
N ASN A 45 -2.08 -10.83 -9.02
CA ASN A 45 -1.82 -11.69 -7.86
C ASN A 45 -1.64 -10.92 -6.54
N ASN A 46 -2.39 -9.83 -6.34
CA ASN A 46 -2.34 -8.97 -5.14
C ASN A 46 -0.94 -8.45 -4.83
N THR A 47 -0.15 -8.18 -5.87
CA THR A 47 1.19 -7.63 -5.71
C THR A 47 1.15 -6.13 -5.41
N CYS A 48 2.15 -5.67 -4.67
CA CYS A 48 2.36 -4.29 -4.29
C CYS A 48 3.43 -3.66 -5.20
N PRO A 49 3.28 -2.39 -5.61
CA PRO A 49 4.33 -1.69 -6.33
C PRO A 49 5.55 -1.46 -5.44
N ILE A 50 6.75 -1.64 -5.97
CA ILE A 50 8.01 -1.31 -5.26
C ILE A 50 8.32 0.19 -5.38
N PHE A 51 7.91 0.80 -6.50
CA PHE A 51 8.08 2.22 -6.79
C PHE A 51 6.74 2.91 -6.97
N THR A 52 6.66 4.17 -6.55
CA THR A 52 5.56 5.07 -6.93
C THR A 52 5.47 5.19 -8.46
N PRO A 53 4.35 5.67 -9.03
CA PRO A 53 4.24 5.97 -10.46
C PRO A 53 5.35 6.88 -11.01
N HIS A 54 5.96 7.73 -10.17
CA HIS A 54 7.08 8.60 -10.54
C HIS A 54 8.47 7.94 -10.39
N GLY A 55 8.53 6.61 -10.23
CA GLY A 55 9.78 5.85 -10.11
C GLY A 55 10.58 6.11 -8.81
N LYS A 56 9.94 6.65 -7.76
CA LYS A 56 10.52 6.79 -6.41
C LYS A 56 10.23 5.56 -5.58
N LEU A 57 11.20 5.13 -4.76
CA LEU A 57 11.06 3.94 -3.93
C LEU A 57 9.99 4.15 -2.85
N ILE A 58 9.12 3.16 -2.66
CA ILE A 58 8.08 3.19 -1.62
C ILE A 58 8.64 2.80 -0.26
N THR A 59 9.38 1.69 -0.21
CA THR A 59 10.03 1.16 1.00
C THR A 59 11.39 0.58 0.63
N TYR A 60 12.38 0.68 1.52
CA TYR A 60 13.69 0.05 1.34
C TYR A 60 13.73 -1.37 1.91
N ASP A 61 12.99 -1.63 2.98
CA ASP A 61 13.02 -2.86 3.77
C ASP A 61 11.73 -3.69 3.69
N GLY A 62 10.70 -3.20 3.00
CA GLY A 62 9.38 -3.84 2.93
C GLY A 62 8.40 -3.37 4.00
N TRP A 63 8.87 -2.64 5.02
CA TRP A 63 8.10 -2.32 6.23
C TRP A 63 7.91 -0.82 6.44
N HIS A 64 8.99 -0.04 6.29
CA HIS A 64 8.96 1.39 6.53
C HIS A 64 8.82 2.16 5.22
N THR A 65 7.85 3.07 5.17
CA THR A 65 7.67 3.92 4.00
C THR A 65 8.72 5.03 3.96
N MET A 66 9.31 5.21 2.78
CA MET A 66 10.10 6.40 2.46
C MET A 66 9.17 7.60 2.31
N LYS A 67 9.71 8.83 2.39
CA LYS A 67 8.92 10.08 2.23
C LYS A 67 7.97 10.07 1.03
N HIS A 68 8.43 9.60 -0.13
CA HIS A 68 7.60 9.52 -1.33
C HIS A 68 6.59 8.36 -1.26
N GLY A 69 6.96 7.24 -0.65
CA GLY A 69 6.05 6.12 -0.39
C GLY A 69 4.91 6.50 0.54
N ALA A 70 5.20 7.21 1.64
CA ALA A 70 4.19 7.69 2.59
C ALA A 70 3.17 8.62 1.92
N ARG A 71 3.64 9.53 1.05
CA ARG A 71 2.76 10.40 0.26
C ARG A 71 1.89 9.60 -0.70
N TYR A 72 2.48 8.67 -1.43
CA TYR A 72 1.75 7.81 -2.38
C TYR A 72 0.68 6.97 -1.68
N VAL A 73 1.00 6.31 -0.56
CA VAL A 73 0.03 5.53 0.22
C VAL A 73 -1.05 6.45 0.81
N GLY A 74 -0.67 7.63 1.31
CA GLY A 74 -1.63 8.62 1.82
C GLY A 74 -2.61 9.11 0.75
N GLU A 75 -2.13 9.40 -0.46
CA GLU A 75 -2.98 9.78 -1.60
C GLU A 75 -4.01 8.69 -1.92
N ILE A 76 -3.60 7.41 -1.89
CA ILE A 76 -4.51 6.27 -2.06
C ILE A 76 -5.56 6.25 -0.95
N ILE A 77 -5.15 6.34 0.31
CA ILE A 77 -6.07 6.30 1.46
C ILE A 77 -7.08 7.45 1.40
N PHE A 78 -6.61 8.69 1.24
CA PHE A 78 -7.46 9.87 1.27
C PHE A 78 -8.32 10.05 0.02
N SER A 79 -8.02 9.33 -1.07
CA SER A 79 -8.92 9.27 -2.23
C SER A 79 -10.22 8.52 -1.93
N GLN A 80 -10.21 7.59 -0.95
CA GLN A 80 -11.38 6.80 -0.55
C GLN A 80 -11.95 7.21 0.81
N TYR A 81 -11.10 7.74 1.71
CA TYR A 81 -11.46 8.15 3.06
C TYR A 81 -11.02 9.60 3.32
N PRO A 82 -11.67 10.60 2.71
CA PRO A 82 -11.26 11.99 2.85
C PRO A 82 -11.51 12.48 4.29
N LEU A 83 -10.52 13.19 4.86
CA LEU A 83 -10.56 13.64 6.26
C LEU A 83 -11.70 14.60 6.61
N ASN A 84 -12.32 15.23 5.61
CA ASN A 84 -13.45 16.15 5.80
C ASN A 84 -14.81 15.45 5.84
N GLN A 85 -14.85 14.12 5.80
CA GLN A 85 -16.06 13.30 5.85
C GLN A 85 -16.08 12.32 7.04
N LEU A 86 -15.11 12.44 7.96
CA LEU A 86 -15.05 11.67 9.21
C LEU A 86 -15.63 12.48 10.38
#